data_AF-A0A0G4IM52-F1
#
_entry.id   AF-A0A0G4IM52-F1
#
_cell.length_a   1.000
_cell.length_b   1.000
_cell.length_c   1.000
_cell.angle_alpha   90.00
_cell.angle_beta   90.00
_cell.angle_gamma   90.00
#
_symmetry.space_group_name_H-M   'P 1'
#
loop_
_entity.id
_entity.type
_entity.pdbx_description
1 polymer ?
#
loop_
_entity_poly.entity_id
_entity_poly.type
_entity_poly.pdbx_seq_one_letter_code
_entity_poly.pdbx_strand_id
1 'polypeptide(L)'
;MEPRRTIDKVGARRVNIRKASSSTMRVTVAVAVTADGSLLRPMIVFKGHPRGRIALRELPSYPPGSEYVCQPNAWMDGDVMLQWVSKILEPYIT
;
A
#
# COMPACT_ATOMS: atom_id res chain seq x y z
N MET A 1 1.24 28.65 -8.19
CA MET A 1 1.20 27.78 -9.39
C MET A 1 2.64 27.42 -9.71
N GLU A 2 3.06 26.18 -9.41
CA GLU A 2 4.44 25.76 -9.66
C GLU A 2 4.76 25.84 -11.16
N PRO A 3 5.96 26.32 -11.55
CA PRO A 3 6.32 26.45 -12.95
C PRO A 3 6.39 25.08 -13.63
N ARG A 4 5.98 25.02 -14.91
CA ARG A 4 6.11 23.83 -15.77
C ARG A 4 7.59 23.44 -15.86
N ARG A 5 8.01 22.48 -15.05
CA ARG A 5 9.38 21.97 -15.02
C ARG A 5 9.51 20.82 -16.01
N THR A 6 10.30 21.04 -17.06
CA THR A 6 10.59 20.00 -18.08
C THR A 6 11.55 18.97 -17.50
N ILE A 7 11.25 17.68 -17.72
CA ILE A 7 12.04 16.55 -17.20
C ILE A 7 13.44 16.48 -17.85
N ASP A 8 13.59 17.05 -19.04
CA ASP A 8 14.82 17.08 -19.83
C ASP A 8 14.87 18.32 -20.73
N LYS A 9 15.99 18.60 -21.40
CA LYS A 9 16.14 19.76 -22.29
C LYS A 9 15.15 19.71 -23.45
N VAL A 10 14.50 20.84 -23.74
CA VAL A 10 13.60 20.99 -24.89
C VAL A 10 14.40 20.72 -26.17
N GLY A 11 13.95 19.76 -26.99
CA GLY A 11 14.65 19.31 -28.20
C GLY A 11 15.46 18.02 -28.04
N ALA A 12 15.49 17.41 -26.84
CA ALA A 12 16.11 16.11 -26.65
C ALA A 12 15.38 15.02 -27.47
N ARG A 13 16.11 14.32 -28.35
CA ARG A 13 15.57 13.26 -29.21
C ARG A 13 15.13 12.01 -28.43
N ARG A 14 15.65 11.81 -27.22
CA ARG A 14 15.31 10.67 -26.37
C ARG A 14 15.42 11.07 -24.91
N VAL A 15 14.27 11.12 -24.22
CA VAL A 15 14.20 11.41 -22.78
C VAL A 15 14.13 10.09 -22.03
N ASN A 16 15.17 9.77 -21.27
CA ASN A 16 15.23 8.54 -20.47
C ASN A 16 14.42 8.71 -19.18
N ILE A 17 13.15 8.31 -19.22
CA ILE A 17 12.33 8.21 -18.00
C ILE A 17 12.51 6.80 -17.42
N ARG A 18 12.99 6.73 -16.18
CA ARG A 18 12.85 5.52 -15.37
C ARG A 18 11.38 5.37 -15.01
N LYS A 19 10.68 4.48 -15.71
CA LYS A 19 9.41 3.97 -15.25
C LYS A 19 9.69 2.95 -14.15
N ALA A 20 9.02 3.06 -13.00
CA ALA A 20 8.91 1.91 -12.11
C ALA A 20 8.36 0.76 -12.98
N SER A 21 9.08 -0.36 -13.04
CA SER A 21 8.71 -1.50 -13.89
C SER A 21 7.23 -1.79 -13.67
N SER A 22 6.43 -1.80 -14.73
CA SER A 22 4.98 -2.03 -14.68
C SER A 22 4.69 -3.49 -14.36
N SER A 23 5.09 -3.95 -13.19
CA SER A 23 4.35 -4.99 -12.53
C SER A 23 3.05 -4.32 -12.11
N THR A 24 1.97 -4.58 -12.83
CA THR A 24 0.59 -4.25 -12.41
C THR A 24 0.26 -5.10 -11.18
N MET A 25 1.02 -4.94 -10.10
CA MET A 25 0.68 -5.49 -8.81
C MET A 25 -0.49 -4.68 -8.31
N ARG A 26 -1.64 -5.33 -8.28
CA ARG A 26 -2.80 -4.81 -7.56
C ARG A 26 -2.40 -4.73 -6.08
N VAL A 27 -2.62 -3.57 -5.49
CA VAL A 27 -2.56 -3.33 -4.05
C VAL A 27 -3.95 -2.93 -3.64
N THR A 28 -4.45 -3.55 -2.57
CA THR A 28 -5.72 -3.16 -1.96
C THR A 28 -5.43 -2.41 -0.68
N VAL A 29 -6.04 -1.26 -0.50
CA VAL A 29 -5.95 -0.48 0.74
C VAL A 29 -7.32 -0.54 1.42
N ALA A 30 -7.37 -1.15 2.60
CA ALA A 30 -8.54 -1.14 3.45
C ALA A 30 -8.45 0.03 4.43
N VAL A 31 -9.43 0.93 4.35
CA VAL A 31 -9.52 2.14 5.16
C VAL A 31 -10.88 2.17 5.82
N ALA A 32 -10.92 2.57 7.08
CA ALA A 32 -12.16 2.84 7.80
C ALA A 32 -12.10 4.25 8.38
N VAL A 33 -13.24 4.93 8.34
CA VAL A 33 -13.43 6.28 8.87
C VAL A 33 -14.48 6.19 9.96
N THR A 34 -14.16 6.72 11.14
CA THR A 34 -15.05 6.76 12.29
C THR A 34 -16.09 7.88 12.14
N ALA A 35 -17.12 7.88 12.98
CA ALA A 35 -18.20 8.86 12.92
C ALA A 35 -17.73 10.32 13.17
N ASP A 36 -16.65 10.51 13.92
CA ASP A 36 -15.98 11.79 14.15
C ASP A 36 -15.08 12.23 12.97
N GLY A 37 -14.99 11.43 11.90
CA GLY A 37 -14.19 11.72 10.71
C GLY A 37 -12.71 11.33 10.82
N SER A 38 -12.30 10.69 11.92
CA SER A 38 -10.94 10.17 12.08
C SER A 38 -10.71 8.91 11.23
N LEU A 39 -9.51 8.81 10.66
CA LEU A 39 -9.11 7.64 9.89
C LEU A 39 -8.52 6.58 10.84
N LEU A 40 -9.03 5.36 10.79
CA LEU A 40 -8.35 4.24 11.43
C LEU A 40 -7.04 3.93 10.69
N ARG A 41 -6.11 3.28 11.39
CA ARG A 41 -4.86 2.79 10.80
C ARG A 41 -5.17 2.02 9.50
N PRO A 42 -4.68 2.44 8.33
CA PRO A 42 -4.99 1.76 7.08
C PRO A 42 -4.26 0.42 7.01
N MET A 43 -4.90 -0.57 6.39
CA MET A 43 -4.27 -1.85 6.03
C MET A 43 -3.98 -1.87 4.53
N ILE A 44 -2.76 -2.23 4.17
CA ILE A 44 -2.30 -2.31 2.79
C ILE A 44 -1.97 -3.77 2.47
N VAL A 45 -2.70 -4.34 1.52
CA VAL A 45 -2.58 -5.73 1.09
C VAL A 45 -1.83 -5.78 -0.24
N PHE A 46 -0.64 -6.35 -0.20
CA PHE A 46 0.21 -6.60 -1.36
C PHE A 46 -0.06 -7.97 -1.97
N LYS A 47 0.11 -8.06 -3.29
CA LYS A 47 0.04 -9.35 -3.98
C LYS A 47 1.26 -10.19 -3.60
N GLY A 48 1.05 -11.31 -2.92
CA GLY A 48 2.13 -12.20 -2.52
C GLY A 48 1.69 -13.28 -1.54
N HIS A 49 2.60 -14.21 -1.25
CA HIS A 49 2.33 -15.21 -0.23
C HIS A 49 2.56 -14.61 1.17
N PRO A 50 1.69 -14.83 2.17
CA PRO A 50 1.83 -14.30 3.52
C PRO A 50 3.17 -14.65 4.20
N ARG A 51 3.77 -15.78 3.84
CA ARG A 51 5.12 -16.22 4.29
C ARG A 51 6.19 -16.11 3.21
N GLY A 52 5.92 -15.33 2.17
CA GLY A 52 6.83 -15.12 1.05
C GLY A 52 7.95 -14.13 1.35
N ARG A 53 8.89 -14.00 0.41
CA ARG A 53 10.04 -13.08 0.52
C ARG A 53 9.60 -11.63 0.79
N ILE A 54 8.54 -11.16 0.13
CA ILE A 54 8.03 -9.80 0.25
C ILE A 54 7.54 -9.55 1.69
N ALA A 55 6.72 -10.46 2.23
CA ALA A 55 6.18 -10.34 3.58
C ALA A 55 7.28 -10.31 4.66
N LEU A 56 8.34 -11.11 4.48
CA LEU A 56 9.39 -11.27 5.49
C LEU A 56 10.52 -10.24 5.39
N ARG A 57 10.80 -9.70 4.20
CA ARG A 57 11.96 -8.82 3.97
C ARG A 57 11.59 -7.38 3.61
N GLU A 58 10.51 -7.20 2.85
CA GLU A 58 10.16 -5.88 2.32
C GLU A 58 9.16 -5.16 3.23
N LEU A 59 8.09 -5.84 3.66
CA LEU A 59 7.06 -5.21 4.49
C LEU A 59 7.58 -4.64 5.82
N PRO A 60 8.54 -5.28 6.54
CA PRO A 60 9.08 -4.70 7.77
C PRO A 60 9.90 -3.43 7.55
N SER A 61 10.34 -3.16 6.31
CA SER A 61 11.10 -1.95 5.96
C SER A 61 10.21 -0.75 5.65
N TYR A 62 8.89 -0.94 5.55
CA TYR A 62 7.96 0.11 5.17
C TYR A 62 7.66 1.07 6.33
N PRO A 63 7.27 2.33 6.01
CA PRO A 63 7.08 3.34 7.04
C PRO A 63 6.01 2.92 8.05
N PRO A 64 6.24 3.20 9.35
CA PRO A 64 5.27 2.92 10.39
C PRO A 64 4.03 3.80 10.20
N GLY A 65 2.85 3.27 10.52
CA GLY A 65 1.59 4.00 10.37
C GLY A 65 0.53 3.25 9.57
N SER A 66 0.91 2.22 8.81
CA SER A 66 -0.02 1.31 8.14
C SER A 66 0.27 -0.13 8.56
N GLU A 67 -0.76 -0.98 8.52
CA GLU A 67 -0.57 -2.42 8.65
C GLU A 67 -0.34 -3.01 7.26
N TYR A 68 0.72 -3.79 7.09
CA TYR A 68 1.08 -4.36 5.79
C TYR A 68 0.89 -5.87 5.79
N VAL A 69 0.14 -6.38 4.81
CA VAL A 69 -0.18 -7.81 4.69
C VAL A 69 0.07 -8.27 3.25
N CYS A 70 0.43 -9.54 3.07
CA CYS A 70 0.55 -10.16 1.75
C CYS A 70 -0.57 -11.17 1.55
N GLN A 71 -1.24 -11.12 0.40
CA GLN A 71 -2.28 -12.09 0.00
C GLN A 71 -2.12 -12.44 -1.49
N PRO A 72 -2.33 -13.71 -1.93
CA PRO A 72 -2.00 -14.14 -3.30
C PRO A 72 -2.69 -13.36 -4.44
N ASN A 73 -3.88 -12.83 -4.19
CA ASN A 73 -4.69 -12.01 -5.09
C ASN A 73 -4.71 -10.53 -4.70
N ALA A 74 -3.99 -10.14 -3.63
CA ALA A 74 -4.04 -8.82 -3.01
C ALA A 74 -5.47 -8.38 -2.65
N TRP A 75 -6.27 -9.28 -2.11
CA TRP A 75 -7.67 -9.01 -1.74
C TRP A 75 -7.92 -9.21 -0.24
N MET A 76 -9.01 -8.65 0.27
CA MET A 76 -9.52 -8.89 1.62
C MET A 76 -10.32 -10.20 1.63
N ASP A 77 -9.65 -11.32 1.90
CA ASP A 77 -10.32 -12.58 2.22
C ASP A 77 -10.68 -12.67 3.72
N GLY A 78 -11.25 -13.79 4.16
CA GLY A 78 -11.67 -13.97 5.55
C GLY A 78 -10.51 -13.87 6.55
N ASP A 79 -9.33 -14.40 6.19
CA ASP A 79 -8.16 -14.36 7.06
C ASP A 79 -7.60 -12.95 7.19
N VAL A 80 -7.53 -12.20 6.08
CA VAL A 80 -7.12 -10.79 6.09
C VAL A 80 -8.13 -9.93 6.85
N MET A 81 -9.43 -10.21 6.71
CA MET A 81 -10.48 -9.53 7.47
C MET A 81 -10.30 -9.76 8.98
N LEU A 82 -10.11 -11.00 9.43
CA LEU A 82 -9.88 -11.30 10.85
C LEU A 82 -8.64 -10.58 11.40
N GLN A 83 -7.56 -10.50 10.61
CA GLN A 83 -6.39 -9.70 10.96
C GLN A 83 -6.71 -8.21 11.05
N TRP A 84 -7.54 -7.69 10.15
CA TRP A 84 -7.98 -6.30 10.18
C TRP A 84 -8.82 -6.01 11.43
N VAL A 85 -9.75 -6.89 11.80
CA VAL A 85 -10.53 -6.72 13.04
C VAL A 85 -9.60 -6.71 14.26
N SER A 86 -8.72 -7.70 14.39
CA SER A 86 -7.88 -7.80 15.59
C SER A 86 -6.84 -6.70 15.70
N LYS A 87 -6.21 -6.29 14.60
CA LYS A 87 -5.11 -5.31 14.63
C LYS A 87 -5.59 -3.86 14.53
N ILE A 88 -6.69 -3.61 13.82
CA ILE A 88 -7.13 -2.26 13.49
C ILE A 88 -8.43 -1.92 14.18
N LEU A 89 -9.42 -2.81 14.23
CA LEU A 89 -10.73 -2.45 14.76
C LEU A 89 -10.82 -2.59 16.29
N GLU A 90 -10.35 -3.70 16.86
CA GLU A 90 -10.39 -3.99 18.31
C GLU A 90 -9.88 -2.82 19.18
N PRO A 91 -8.78 -2.12 18.85
CA PRO A 91 -8.31 -0.98 19.64
C PRO A 91 -9.27 0.22 19.72
N TYR A 92 -10.29 0.28 18.86
CA TYR A 92 -11.21 1.42 18.74
C TYR A 92 -12.64 1.11 19.22
N ILE A 93 -12.95 -0.13 19.60
CA ILE A 93 -14.28 -0.52 20.11
C ILE A 93 -14.31 -0.61 21.65
N THR A 94 -13.42 0.11 22.35
CA THR A 94 -13.48 0.23 23.82
C THR A 94 -14.52 1.26 24.21
#